data_AF-A0A7J6NSV2-F1
#
_entry.id   AF-A0A7J6NSV2-F1
#
_cell.length_a   1.000
_cell.length_b   1.000
_cell.length_c   1.000
_cell.angle_alpha   90.00
_cell.angle_beta   90.00
_cell.angle_gamma   90.00
#
_symmetry.space_group_name_H-M   'P 1'
#
loop_
_entity.id
_entity.type
_entity.pdbx_description
1 polymer ?
#
loop_
_entity_poly.entity_id
_entity_poly.type
_entity_poly.pdbx_seq_one_letter_code
_entity_poly.pdbx_strand_id
1 'polypeptide(L)'
;MSLPANITTPDECDTLRDVLHQQAMDARDVIRWVQIGHRELKHYKGLEEMNRFLDKLFTMRIGTRLLIDHYTALHDGVRKHHDEEKDHHDHREDGATVSPCTAHGLVSNCTPGIIVRDVASSLSILCKSLYGVSPKVKLLGEVDFSFAHIPEHIAYIAQEILKNSLRSSIERVQGERRNSSSDGGDANFILLEDDDIPPVTVEFHKGEFDVIMKISDQGGGMRPELKKKAFLYGFTTVGDINENTHDSATRDDGRLGGLLRSMDSNHMRWNEMAGYGFGLPLSRLYAKYFGGDLHVQSLYGYGTDVYVNLNHLGNKREMDSLTGSIESIHDSDADYDSS
;
A
#
# COMPACT_ATOMS: atom_id res chain seq x y z
N MET A 1 7.59 -29.09 -15.01
CA MET A 1 8.59 -30.04 -14.49
C MET A 1 8.03 -30.67 -13.23
N SER A 2 8.19 -31.98 -13.02
CA SER A 2 7.81 -32.62 -11.76
C SER A 2 8.96 -32.42 -10.77
N LEU A 3 8.71 -31.78 -9.63
CA LEU A 3 9.69 -31.72 -8.54
C LEU A 3 9.82 -33.11 -7.89
N PRO A 4 11.03 -33.51 -7.47
CA PRO A 4 11.23 -34.74 -6.71
C PRO A 4 10.63 -34.63 -5.31
N ALA A 5 10.36 -35.78 -4.68
CA ALA A 5 9.76 -35.83 -3.33
C ALA A 5 10.69 -35.29 -2.23
N ASN A 6 12.01 -35.34 -2.44
CA ASN A 6 13.03 -34.77 -1.57
C ASN A 6 13.99 -33.92 -2.41
N ILE A 7 14.42 -32.80 -1.87
CA ILE A 7 15.42 -31.92 -2.48
C ILE A 7 16.73 -32.17 -1.76
N THR A 8 17.70 -32.73 -2.49
CA THR A 8 18.97 -33.22 -1.93
C THR A 8 20.20 -32.75 -2.69
N THR A 9 20.02 -32.21 -3.90
CA THR A 9 21.11 -31.76 -4.77
C THR A 9 20.99 -30.27 -5.12
N PRO A 10 22.09 -29.58 -5.46
CA PRO A 10 22.06 -28.20 -5.94
C PRO A 10 21.17 -27.98 -7.17
N ASP A 11 21.16 -28.91 -8.13
CA ASP A 11 20.32 -28.84 -9.34
C ASP A 11 18.82 -28.93 -9.01
N GLU A 12 18.46 -29.71 -7.98
CA GLU A 12 17.09 -29.76 -7.46
C GLU A 12 16.69 -28.46 -6.75
N CYS A 13 17.62 -27.79 -6.05
CA CYS A 13 17.39 -26.47 -5.46
C CYS A 13 17.14 -25.40 -6.53
N ASP A 14 17.90 -25.45 -7.64
CA ASP A 14 17.71 -24.59 -8.82
C ASP A 14 16.33 -24.83 -9.46
N THR A 15 15.97 -26.10 -9.64
CA THR A 15 14.65 -26.48 -10.17
C THR A 15 13.52 -26.01 -9.26
N LEU A 16 13.67 -26.12 -7.94
CA LEU A 16 12.70 -25.59 -6.98
C LEU A 16 12.58 -24.08 -7.10
N ARG A 17 13.70 -23.35 -7.15
CA ARG A 17 13.71 -21.88 -7.31
C ARG A 17 12.90 -21.48 -8.54
N ASP A 18 13.13 -22.12 -9.68
CA ASP A 18 12.44 -21.78 -10.93
C ASP A 18 10.93 -22.05 -10.84
N VAL A 19 10.54 -23.16 -10.21
CA VAL A 19 9.11 -23.47 -9.97
C VAL A 19 8.46 -22.44 -9.04
N LEU A 20 9.13 -22.08 -7.93
CA LEU A 20 8.61 -21.09 -6.98
C LEU A 20 8.51 -19.71 -7.63
N HIS A 21 9.52 -19.31 -8.40
CA HIS A 21 9.51 -18.05 -9.13
C HIS A 21 8.35 -18.00 -10.14
N GLN A 22 8.14 -19.08 -10.90
CA GLN A 22 7.02 -19.18 -11.84
C GLN A 22 5.67 -19.12 -11.10
N GLN A 23 5.49 -19.84 -10.00
CA GLN A 23 4.27 -19.75 -9.19
C GLN A 23 3.99 -18.33 -8.70
N ALA A 24 5.03 -17.60 -8.33
CA ALA A 24 4.90 -16.24 -7.87
C ALA A 24 4.51 -15.28 -9.01
N MET A 25 5.05 -15.50 -10.21
CA MET A 25 4.67 -14.79 -11.43
C MET A 25 3.22 -15.07 -11.83
N ASP A 26 2.79 -16.33 -11.79
CA ASP A 26 1.41 -16.74 -12.09
C ASP A 26 0.41 -16.11 -11.09
N ALA A 27 0.84 -15.93 -9.84
CA ALA A 27 0.03 -15.32 -8.78
C ALA A 27 0.13 -13.78 -8.69
N ARG A 28 0.83 -13.12 -9.63
CA ARG A 28 1.02 -11.66 -9.68
C ARG A 28 -0.30 -10.90 -9.67
N ASP A 29 -1.23 -11.30 -10.53
CA ASP A 29 -2.48 -10.55 -10.77
C ASP A 29 -3.63 -10.95 -9.83
N VAL A 30 -3.38 -11.83 -8.85
CA VAL A 30 -4.43 -12.31 -7.93
C VAL A 30 -5.17 -11.16 -7.23
N ILE A 31 -4.47 -10.14 -6.76
CA ILE A 31 -5.11 -8.98 -6.11
C ILE A 31 -6.08 -8.30 -7.07
N ARG A 32 -5.70 -8.14 -8.35
CA ARG A 32 -6.53 -7.55 -9.38
C ARG A 32 -7.77 -8.39 -9.67
N TRP A 33 -7.62 -9.70 -9.80
CA TRP A 33 -8.76 -10.61 -10.00
C TRP A 33 -9.73 -10.58 -8.83
N VAL A 34 -9.20 -10.56 -7.60
CA VAL A 34 -10.00 -10.42 -6.38
C VAL A 34 -10.74 -9.09 -6.34
N GLN A 35 -10.11 -7.98 -6.74
CA GLN A 35 -10.76 -6.67 -6.84
C GLN A 35 -11.92 -6.67 -7.85
N ILE A 36 -11.73 -7.30 -9.01
CA ILE A 36 -12.77 -7.45 -10.04
C ILE A 36 -13.93 -8.27 -9.49
N GLY A 37 -13.66 -9.45 -8.92
CA GLY A 37 -14.69 -10.31 -8.32
C GLY A 37 -15.42 -9.64 -7.17
N HIS A 38 -14.69 -8.94 -6.28
CA HIS A 38 -15.28 -8.17 -5.19
C HIS A 38 -16.25 -7.10 -5.70
N ARG A 39 -15.87 -6.37 -6.77
CA ARG A 39 -16.73 -5.36 -7.38
C ARG A 39 -18.02 -5.97 -7.97
N GLU A 40 -17.93 -7.15 -8.58
CA GLU A 40 -19.10 -7.86 -9.10
C GLU A 40 -20.05 -8.28 -7.96
N LEU A 41 -19.51 -8.52 -6.77
CA LEU A 41 -20.25 -8.88 -5.57
C LEU A 41 -20.70 -7.67 -4.74
N LYS A 42 -20.73 -6.44 -5.29
CA LYS A 42 -21.10 -5.22 -4.54
C LYS A 42 -22.48 -5.24 -3.86
N HIS A 43 -23.40 -6.09 -4.31
CA HIS A 43 -24.73 -6.26 -3.72
C HIS A 43 -24.83 -7.46 -2.74
N TYR A 44 -23.72 -8.16 -2.51
CA TYR A 44 -23.65 -9.24 -1.55
C TYR A 44 -23.80 -8.69 -0.13
N LYS A 45 -24.72 -9.28 0.65
CA LYS A 45 -25.08 -8.78 1.99
C LYS A 45 -24.06 -9.17 3.08
N GLY A 46 -23.17 -10.14 2.82
CA GLY A 46 -22.16 -10.63 3.77
C GLY A 46 -20.82 -9.89 3.70
N LEU A 47 -20.84 -8.55 3.75
CA LEU A 47 -19.62 -7.74 3.61
C LEU A 47 -18.57 -8.06 4.70
N GLU A 48 -19.00 -8.33 5.94
CA GLU A 48 -18.08 -8.69 7.03
C GLU A 48 -17.43 -10.05 6.82
N GLU A 49 -18.20 -11.04 6.34
CA GLU A 49 -17.69 -12.37 6.00
C GLU A 49 -16.68 -12.29 4.85
N MET A 50 -17.02 -11.49 3.82
CA MET A 50 -16.12 -11.21 2.71
C MET A 50 -14.83 -10.54 3.17
N ASN A 51 -14.91 -9.54 4.06
CA ASN A 51 -13.73 -8.86 4.58
C ASN A 51 -12.82 -9.82 5.34
N ARG A 52 -13.41 -10.68 6.19
CA ARG A 52 -12.67 -11.71 6.95
C ARG A 52 -12.03 -12.75 6.05
N PHE A 53 -12.72 -13.17 4.99
CA PHE A 53 -12.17 -14.07 3.99
C PHE A 53 -10.98 -13.43 3.27
N LEU A 54 -11.13 -12.19 2.84
CA LEU A 54 -10.07 -11.44 2.17
C LEU A 54 -8.86 -11.22 3.07
N ASP A 55 -9.06 -10.93 4.35
CA ASP A 55 -7.97 -10.82 5.32
C ASP A 55 -7.16 -12.12 5.39
N LYS A 56 -7.83 -13.27 5.48
CA LYS A 56 -7.17 -14.59 5.47
C LYS A 56 -6.43 -14.84 4.16
N LEU A 57 -7.10 -14.60 3.03
CA LEU A 57 -6.54 -14.81 1.70
C LEU A 57 -5.28 -13.98 1.48
N PHE A 58 -5.32 -12.69 1.81
CA PHE A 58 -4.19 -11.79 1.61
C PHE A 58 -3.08 -12.04 2.62
N THR A 59 -3.39 -12.38 3.87
CA THR A 59 -2.38 -12.81 4.86
C THR A 59 -1.62 -14.05 4.37
N MET A 60 -2.34 -15.08 3.89
CA MET A 60 -1.72 -16.27 3.31
C MET A 60 -0.85 -15.91 2.09
N ARG A 61 -1.36 -15.04 1.21
CA ARG A 61 -0.61 -14.60 0.02
C ARG A 61 0.68 -13.85 0.39
N ILE A 62 0.62 -12.94 1.36
CA ILE A 62 1.78 -12.18 1.85
C ILE A 62 2.83 -13.17 2.35
N GLY A 63 2.44 -14.13 3.19
CA GLY A 63 3.36 -15.14 3.72
C GLY A 63 3.98 -16.03 2.64
N THR A 64 3.17 -16.56 1.73
CA THR A 64 3.68 -17.39 0.62
C THR A 64 4.65 -16.61 -0.27
N ARG A 65 4.30 -15.36 -0.63
CA ARG A 65 5.16 -14.51 -1.46
C ARG A 65 6.48 -14.19 -0.75
N LEU A 66 6.42 -13.84 0.54
CA LEU A 66 7.60 -13.59 1.35
C LEU A 66 8.54 -14.79 1.38
N LEU A 67 8.04 -15.99 1.63
CA LEU A 67 8.86 -17.21 1.68
C LEU A 67 9.53 -17.48 0.33
N ILE A 68 8.79 -17.32 -0.78
CA ILE A 68 9.31 -17.49 -2.13
C ILE A 68 10.39 -16.45 -2.44
N ASP A 69 10.11 -15.18 -2.16
CA ASP A 69 11.02 -14.07 -2.47
C ASP A 69 12.29 -14.17 -1.65
N HIS A 70 12.17 -14.54 -0.37
CA HIS A 70 13.33 -14.74 0.49
C HIS A 70 14.17 -15.94 0.06
N TYR A 71 13.54 -17.08 -0.26
CA TYR A 71 14.24 -18.25 -0.79
C TYR A 71 15.00 -17.91 -2.08
N THR A 72 14.33 -17.20 -3.00
CA THR A 72 14.93 -16.79 -4.29
C THR A 72 16.11 -15.85 -4.06
N ALA A 73 15.96 -14.85 -3.18
CA ALA A 73 17.02 -13.88 -2.88
C ALA A 73 18.25 -14.53 -2.23
N LEU A 74 18.05 -15.47 -1.30
CA LEU A 74 19.16 -16.24 -0.72
C LEU A 74 19.88 -17.05 -1.79
N HIS A 75 19.13 -17.69 -2.69
CA HIS A 75 19.69 -18.52 -3.74
C HIS A 75 20.50 -17.70 -4.77
N ASP A 76 20.00 -16.53 -5.17
CA ASP A 76 20.69 -15.66 -6.13
C ASP A 76 21.93 -15.00 -5.50
N GLY A 77 21.90 -14.69 -4.20
CA GLY A 77 23.06 -14.22 -3.45
C GLY A 77 24.18 -15.26 -3.35
N VAL A 78 23.82 -16.53 -3.10
CA VAL A 78 24.78 -17.65 -3.07
C VAL A 78 25.44 -17.87 -4.44
N ARG A 79 24.70 -17.74 -5.55
CA ARG A 79 25.26 -17.86 -6.90
C ARG A 79 26.25 -16.74 -7.22
N LYS A 80 25.93 -15.49 -6.90
CA LYS A 80 26.84 -14.35 -7.12
C LYS A 80 28.18 -14.55 -6.40
N HIS A 81 28.16 -15.00 -5.15
CA HIS A 81 29.40 -15.31 -4.43
C HIS A 81 30.18 -16.50 -5.03
N HIS A 82 29.50 -17.55 -5.51
CA HIS A 82 30.16 -18.68 -6.15
C HIS A 82 30.75 -18.36 -7.53
N ASP A 83 30.13 -17.45 -8.28
CA ASP A 83 30.63 -16.99 -9.58
C ASP A 83 31.80 -16.00 -9.41
N GLU A 84 31.75 -15.12 -8.41
CA GLU A 84 32.87 -14.22 -8.04
C GLU A 84 34.12 -14.97 -7.54
N GLU A 85 33.97 -16.11 -6.85
CA GLU A 85 35.10 -16.95 -6.44
C GLU A 85 35.74 -17.73 -7.61
N LYS A 86 35.01 -17.92 -8.72
CA LYS A 86 35.54 -18.59 -9.94
C LYS A 86 36.26 -17.62 -10.87
N ASP A 87 35.92 -16.34 -10.84
CA ASP A 87 36.53 -15.27 -11.66
C ASP A 87 37.61 -14.48 -10.90
N HIS A 88 38.46 -15.16 -10.13
CA HIS A 88 39.70 -14.57 -9.60
C HIS A 88 40.77 -14.40 -10.69
N HIS A 89 40.51 -13.52 -11.66
CA HIS A 89 41.53 -12.74 -12.37
C HIS A 89 40.95 -11.37 -12.79
N ASP A 90 41.40 -10.33 -12.07
CA ASP A 90 41.32 -8.90 -12.38
C ASP A 90 39.93 -8.26 -12.55
N HIS A 91 39.40 -7.70 -11.45
CA HIS A 91 39.08 -6.26 -11.29
C HIS A 91 38.19 -6.08 -10.05
N ARG A 92 38.74 -5.46 -9.00
CA ARG A 92 37.94 -4.94 -7.88
C ARG A 92 37.26 -3.66 -8.35
N GLU A 93 35.98 -3.73 -8.70
CA GLU A 93 35.12 -2.55 -8.79
C GLU A 93 34.20 -2.47 -7.57
N ASP A 94 34.10 -1.25 -7.06
CA ASP A 94 33.40 -0.85 -5.84
C ASP A 94 31.95 -1.34 -5.78
N GLY A 95 31.54 -1.72 -4.58
CA GLY A 95 30.23 -2.25 -4.25
C GLY A 95 29.10 -1.41 -4.85
N ALA A 96 28.45 -1.96 -5.86
CA ALA A 96 27.18 -1.47 -6.34
C ALA A 96 26.18 -1.56 -5.20
N THR A 97 25.90 -0.41 -4.58
CA THR A 97 24.75 -0.20 -3.70
C THR A 97 23.51 -0.64 -4.47
N VAL A 98 23.08 -1.89 -4.26
CA VAL A 98 21.78 -2.36 -4.71
C VAL A 98 20.78 -1.39 -4.11
N SER A 99 20.00 -0.72 -4.96
CA SER A 99 18.94 0.16 -4.48
C SER A 99 18.12 -0.64 -3.46
N PRO A 100 17.90 -0.13 -2.22
CA PRO A 100 17.16 -0.84 -1.18
C PRO A 100 15.79 -1.35 -1.65
N CYS A 101 15.26 -0.73 -2.70
CA CYS A 101 13.99 -1.00 -3.35
C CYS A 101 13.98 -2.24 -4.26
N THR A 102 15.12 -2.93 -4.46
CA THR A 102 15.24 -4.15 -5.29
C THR A 102 15.58 -5.40 -4.45
N ALA A 103 15.74 -5.25 -3.14
CA ALA A 103 15.97 -6.38 -2.25
C ALA A 103 14.68 -7.15 -2.01
N HIS A 104 14.65 -8.40 -2.46
CA HIS A 104 13.52 -9.31 -2.31
C HIS A 104 13.64 -10.00 -0.94
N GLY A 105 12.67 -9.76 -0.04
CA GLY A 105 12.61 -10.38 1.29
C GLY A 105 13.28 -9.58 2.42
N LEU A 106 13.69 -10.29 3.48
CA LEU A 106 14.22 -9.69 4.72
C LEU A 106 15.63 -9.11 4.54
N VAL A 107 15.81 -7.85 4.92
CA VAL A 107 17.13 -7.21 5.01
C VAL A 107 17.38 -6.67 6.42
N SER A 108 18.62 -6.76 6.89
CA SER A 108 19.02 -6.33 8.25
C SER A 108 19.19 -4.81 8.38
N ASN A 109 19.47 -4.12 7.28
CA ASN A 109 19.75 -2.69 7.20
C ASN A 109 18.69 -1.94 6.37
N CYS A 110 17.41 -2.23 6.61
CA CYS A 110 16.30 -1.55 5.95
C CYS A 110 16.19 -0.11 6.47
N THR A 111 16.30 0.88 5.56
CA THR A 111 16.24 2.32 5.90
C THR A 111 14.93 2.92 5.35
N PRO A 112 13.88 3.11 6.18
CA PRO A 112 12.57 3.59 5.73
C PRO A 112 12.62 4.93 5.01
N GLY A 113 13.46 5.87 5.48
CA GLY A 113 13.56 7.20 4.87
C GLY A 113 13.98 7.16 3.40
N ILE A 114 14.85 6.22 2.99
CA ILE A 114 15.23 6.04 1.59
C ILE A 114 14.05 5.47 0.79
N ILE A 115 13.43 4.42 1.29
CA ILE A 115 12.30 3.75 0.62
C ILE A 115 11.15 4.72 0.38
N VAL A 116 10.76 5.47 1.41
CA VAL A 116 9.65 6.44 1.31
C VAL A 116 10.01 7.60 0.40
N ARG A 117 11.29 8.03 0.35
CA ARG A 117 11.74 9.05 -0.58
C ARG A 117 11.56 8.61 -2.04
N ASP A 118 11.92 7.38 -2.36
CA ASP A 118 11.78 6.82 -3.71
C ASP A 118 10.31 6.68 -4.11
N VAL A 119 9.47 6.21 -3.19
CA VAL A 119 8.01 6.15 -3.37
C VAL A 119 7.44 7.56 -3.59
N ALA A 120 7.83 8.54 -2.77
CA ALA A 120 7.35 9.91 -2.89
C ALA A 120 7.73 10.56 -4.22
N SER A 121 8.97 10.36 -4.69
CA SER A 121 9.42 10.81 -6.01
C SER A 121 8.59 10.19 -7.14
N SER A 122 8.33 8.88 -7.07
CA SER A 122 7.52 8.18 -8.07
C SER A 122 6.07 8.69 -8.09
N LEU A 123 5.48 8.90 -6.92
CA LEU A 123 4.13 9.44 -6.79
C LEU A 123 4.05 10.89 -7.21
N SER A 124 5.11 11.70 -7.04
CA SER A 124 5.11 13.08 -7.51
C SER A 124 4.97 13.14 -9.04
N ILE A 125 5.66 12.25 -9.76
CA ILE A 125 5.53 12.13 -11.22
C ILE A 125 4.10 11.72 -11.59
N LEU A 126 3.52 10.75 -10.89
CA LEU A 126 2.13 10.31 -11.11
C LEU A 126 1.13 11.45 -10.87
N CYS A 127 1.26 12.19 -9.76
CA CYS A 127 0.41 13.34 -9.44
C CYS A 127 0.52 14.43 -10.50
N LYS A 128 1.73 14.82 -10.91
CA LYS A 128 1.94 15.80 -11.98
C LYS A 128 1.30 15.36 -13.29
N SER A 129 1.40 14.08 -13.63
CA SER A 129 0.75 13.55 -14.83
C SER A 129 -0.78 13.56 -14.75
N LEU A 130 -1.37 13.35 -13.58
CA LEU A 130 -2.82 13.20 -13.42
C LEU A 130 -3.54 14.52 -13.14
N TYR A 131 -2.91 15.37 -12.34
CA TYR A 131 -3.52 16.59 -11.80
C TYR A 131 -2.81 17.87 -12.26
N GLY A 132 -1.67 17.76 -12.95
CA GLY A 132 -0.82 18.90 -13.34
C GLY A 132 0.08 19.43 -12.21
N VAL A 133 -0.12 18.95 -10.99
CA VAL A 133 0.53 19.40 -9.76
C VAL A 133 0.87 18.23 -8.84
N SER A 134 1.79 18.44 -7.92
CA SER A 134 2.12 17.48 -6.87
C SER A 134 2.36 18.19 -5.54
N PRO A 135 1.66 17.83 -4.46
CA PRO A 135 2.04 18.23 -3.12
C PRO A 135 3.47 17.81 -2.82
N LYS A 136 4.21 18.64 -2.09
CA LYS A 136 5.54 18.28 -1.57
C LYS A 136 5.39 17.23 -0.48
N VAL A 137 6.22 16.19 -0.52
CA VAL A 137 6.36 15.22 0.59
C VAL A 137 7.59 15.56 1.41
N LYS A 138 7.40 15.86 2.70
CA LYS A 138 8.49 16.22 3.62
C LYS A 138 8.77 15.06 4.57
N LEU A 139 9.99 14.52 4.54
CA LEU A 139 10.44 13.52 5.51
C LEU A 139 11.01 14.23 6.74
N LEU A 140 10.55 13.84 7.92
CA LEU A 140 10.84 14.45 9.21
C LEU A 140 11.22 13.37 10.24
N GLY A 141 11.79 13.80 11.37
CA GLY A 141 12.24 12.88 12.43
C GLY A 141 13.54 12.15 12.07
N GLU A 142 13.66 10.90 12.51
CA GLU A 142 14.84 10.07 12.26
C GLU A 142 14.76 9.43 10.86
N VAL A 143 15.35 10.03 9.83
CA VAL A 143 15.20 9.52 8.45
C VAL A 143 16.27 8.52 8.02
N ASP A 144 17.41 8.49 8.73
CA ASP A 144 18.61 7.73 8.33
C ASP A 144 18.85 6.47 9.20
N PHE A 145 17.92 6.11 10.09
CA PHE A 145 18.06 4.87 10.86
C PHE A 145 17.78 3.64 10.00
N SER A 146 18.43 2.54 10.35
CA SER A 146 18.13 1.23 9.80
C SER A 146 17.64 0.25 10.87
N PHE A 147 16.87 -0.73 10.44
CA PHE A 147 16.44 -1.88 11.23
C PHE A 147 16.15 -3.09 10.33
N ALA A 148 15.99 -4.28 10.92
CA ALA A 148 15.64 -5.46 10.15
C ALA A 148 14.16 -5.41 9.71
N HIS A 149 13.91 -5.37 8.40
CA HIS A 149 12.57 -5.39 7.84
C HIS A 149 12.56 -5.81 6.37
N ILE A 150 11.37 -6.00 5.79
CA ILE A 150 11.20 -6.23 4.35
C ILE A 150 10.94 -4.88 3.65
N PRO A 151 11.84 -4.39 2.78
CA PRO A 151 11.70 -3.08 2.14
C PRO A 151 10.41 -2.93 1.34
N GLU A 152 10.01 -3.99 0.63
CA GLU A 152 8.79 -4.00 -0.20
C GLU A 152 7.52 -3.78 0.62
N HIS A 153 7.47 -4.25 1.88
CA HIS A 153 6.32 -4.04 2.75
C HIS A 153 6.19 -2.58 3.16
N ILE A 154 7.30 -1.93 3.53
CA ILE A 154 7.34 -0.50 3.83
C ILE A 154 6.96 0.31 2.59
N ALA A 155 7.52 -0.04 1.42
CA ALA A 155 7.23 0.62 0.16
C ALA A 155 5.74 0.54 -0.19
N TYR A 156 5.13 -0.64 -0.08
CA TYR A 156 3.71 -0.85 -0.33
C TYR A 156 2.84 0.00 0.60
N ILE A 157 3.07 -0.07 1.92
CA ILE A 157 2.31 0.69 2.91
C ILE A 157 2.44 2.19 2.64
N ALA A 158 3.66 2.68 2.46
CA ALA A 158 3.92 4.09 2.19
C ALA A 158 3.26 4.54 0.88
N GLN A 159 3.34 3.75 -0.18
CA GLN A 159 2.73 4.06 -1.47
C GLN A 159 1.22 4.18 -1.37
N GLU A 160 0.53 3.21 -0.75
CA GLU A 160 -0.92 3.24 -0.63
C GLU A 160 -1.41 4.41 0.24
N ILE A 161 -0.71 4.72 1.34
CA ILE A 161 -1.08 5.84 2.21
C ILE A 161 -0.78 7.18 1.54
N LEU A 162 0.42 7.36 0.99
CA LEU A 162 0.81 8.59 0.30
C LEU A 162 -0.09 8.86 -0.89
N LYS A 163 -0.52 7.83 -1.62
CA LYS A 163 -1.52 7.99 -2.68
C LYS A 163 -2.78 8.69 -2.17
N ASN A 164 -3.36 8.17 -1.10
CA ASN A 164 -4.57 8.76 -0.52
C ASN A 164 -4.32 10.20 -0.03
N SER A 165 -3.23 10.43 0.71
CA SER A 165 -2.89 11.75 1.26
C SER A 165 -2.61 12.80 0.18
N LEU A 166 -1.85 12.45 -0.85
CA LEU A 166 -1.54 13.36 -1.97
C LEU A 166 -2.82 13.72 -2.73
N ARG A 167 -3.63 12.71 -3.05
CA ARG A 167 -4.90 12.91 -3.76
C ARG A 167 -5.85 13.81 -2.98
N SER A 168 -6.07 13.53 -1.69
CA SER A 168 -6.97 14.34 -0.85
C SER A 168 -6.47 15.78 -0.72
N SER A 169 -5.15 16.00 -0.64
CA SER A 169 -4.57 17.34 -0.59
C SER A 169 -4.83 18.14 -1.88
N ILE A 170 -4.69 17.50 -3.04
CA ILE A 170 -4.97 18.13 -4.34
C ILE A 170 -6.48 18.41 -4.48
N GLU A 171 -7.33 17.40 -4.25
CA GLU A 171 -8.78 17.50 -4.45
C GLU A 171 -9.40 18.58 -3.54
N ARG A 172 -8.89 18.75 -2.32
CA ARG A 172 -9.34 19.80 -1.39
C ARG A 172 -9.12 21.20 -1.98
N VAL A 173 -7.88 21.52 -2.37
CA VAL A 173 -7.55 22.87 -2.87
C VAL A 173 -8.29 23.17 -4.17
N GLN A 174 -8.44 22.17 -5.05
CA GLN A 174 -9.25 22.29 -6.26
C GLN A 174 -10.73 22.57 -5.93
N GLY A 175 -11.30 21.90 -4.93
CA GLY A 175 -12.66 22.14 -4.46
C GLY A 175 -12.87 23.52 -3.86
N GLU A 176 -11.95 24.00 -3.02
CA GLU A 176 -12.00 25.32 -2.39
C GLU A 176 -11.93 26.46 -3.42
N ARG A 177 -11.07 26.32 -4.44
CA ARG A 177 -10.97 27.29 -5.53
C ARG A 177 -12.24 27.33 -6.38
N ARG A 178 -12.83 26.17 -6.71
CA ARG A 178 -14.09 26.09 -7.47
C ARG A 178 -15.26 26.79 -6.76
N ASN A 179 -15.33 26.67 -5.43
CA ASN A 179 -16.38 27.32 -4.65
C ASN A 179 -16.16 28.84 -4.54
N SER A 180 -14.91 29.30 -4.49
CA SER A 180 -14.55 30.72 -4.40
C SER A 180 -14.77 31.49 -5.71
N SER A 181 -14.73 30.81 -6.86
CA SER A 181 -14.97 31.39 -8.19
C SER A 181 -16.44 31.58 -8.58
N SER A 182 -17.38 31.31 -7.67
CA SER A 182 -18.82 31.48 -7.93
C SER A 182 -19.31 32.93 -7.88
N ASP A 183 -18.44 33.89 -7.52
CA ASP A 183 -18.76 35.31 -7.38
C ASP A 183 -18.25 36.13 -8.59
N GLY A 184 -18.87 35.91 -9.76
CA GLY A 184 -19.04 36.85 -10.90
C GLY A 184 -17.86 37.60 -11.54
N GLY A 185 -16.63 37.52 -11.04
CA GLY A 185 -15.46 38.21 -11.59
C GLY A 185 -14.72 37.33 -12.59
N ASP A 186 -14.24 37.95 -13.69
CA ASP A 186 -13.44 37.32 -14.74
C ASP A 186 -12.54 36.22 -14.17
N ALA A 187 -12.85 34.98 -14.54
CA ALA A 187 -12.17 33.78 -14.08
C ALA A 187 -10.72 33.82 -14.57
N ASN A 188 -9.87 34.55 -13.85
CA ASN A 188 -8.45 34.44 -14.00
C ASN A 188 -8.14 32.99 -13.61
N PHE A 189 -7.86 32.18 -14.63
CA PHE A 189 -7.50 30.77 -14.50
C PHE A 189 -6.13 30.73 -13.82
N ILE A 190 -6.10 30.95 -12.51
CA ILE A 190 -4.88 30.86 -11.72
C ILE A 190 -4.55 29.38 -11.69
N LEU A 191 -3.54 29.02 -12.48
CA LEU A 191 -2.93 27.70 -12.48
C LEU A 191 -2.60 27.34 -11.02
N LEU A 192 -3.03 26.15 -10.60
CA LEU A 192 -2.62 25.62 -9.30
C LEU A 192 -1.14 25.29 -9.42
N GLU A 193 -0.31 25.80 -8.51
CA GLU A 193 1.11 25.46 -8.45
C GLU A 193 1.38 24.46 -7.32
N ASP A 194 2.50 23.74 -7.37
CA ASP A 194 2.90 22.77 -6.35
C ASP A 194 2.95 23.41 -4.94
N ASP A 195 3.32 24.69 -4.85
CA ASP A 195 3.45 25.45 -3.59
C ASP A 195 2.11 25.92 -3.00
N ASP A 196 1.04 25.90 -3.78
CA ASP A 196 -0.31 26.22 -3.29
C ASP A 196 -0.92 25.06 -2.47
N ILE A 197 -0.33 23.87 -2.54
CA ILE A 197 -0.88 22.67 -1.92
C ILE A 197 -0.12 22.37 -0.64
N PRO A 198 -0.81 22.24 0.52
CA PRO A 198 -0.15 21.91 1.77
C PRO A 198 0.71 20.64 1.64
N PRO A 199 1.94 20.63 2.18
CA PRO A 199 2.81 19.47 2.07
C PRO A 199 2.25 18.30 2.88
N VAL A 200 2.40 17.09 2.34
CA VAL A 200 2.24 15.85 3.10
C VAL A 200 3.52 15.62 3.88
N THR A 201 3.42 15.29 5.16
CA THR A 201 4.58 15.02 6.02
C THR A 201 4.67 13.54 6.35
N VAL A 202 5.87 13.00 6.37
CA VAL A 202 6.16 11.64 6.86
C VAL A 202 7.20 11.75 7.97
N GLU A 203 6.78 11.51 9.20
CA GLU A 203 7.63 11.51 10.38
C GLU A 203 8.02 10.08 10.75
N PHE A 204 9.30 9.87 11.05
CA PHE A 204 9.80 8.60 11.55
C PHE A 204 10.31 8.72 12.98
N HIS A 205 9.94 7.75 13.80
CA HIS A 205 10.40 7.63 15.18
C HIS A 205 10.87 6.21 15.43
N LYS A 206 12.14 6.04 15.83
CA LYS A 206 12.68 4.74 16.21
C LYS A 206 12.51 4.57 17.71
N GLY A 207 11.52 3.80 18.12
CA GLY A 207 11.35 3.34 19.48
C GLY A 207 12.26 2.15 19.81
N GLU A 208 12.30 1.81 21.10
CA GLU A 208 13.00 0.62 21.61
C GLU A 208 12.37 -0.67 21.08
N PHE A 209 11.04 -0.72 20.97
CA PHE A 209 10.29 -1.93 20.62
C PHE A 209 9.67 -1.88 19.23
N ASP A 210 9.43 -0.69 18.70
CA ASP A 210 8.78 -0.46 17.42
C ASP A 210 9.39 0.74 16.68
N VAL A 211 9.04 0.84 15.42
CA VAL A 211 9.31 1.94 14.51
C VAL A 211 7.97 2.52 14.13
N ILE A 212 7.77 3.81 14.37
CA ILE A 212 6.55 4.52 14.00
C ILE A 212 6.83 5.36 12.77
N MET A 213 6.03 5.15 11.73
CA MET A 213 5.95 6.01 10.55
C MET A 213 4.59 6.70 10.56
N LYS A 214 4.58 8.02 10.79
CA LYS A 214 3.37 8.84 10.79
C LYS A 214 3.28 9.64 9.49
N ILE A 215 2.22 9.43 8.73
CA ILE A 215 1.94 10.17 7.48
C ILE A 215 0.77 11.11 7.73
N SER A 216 1.00 12.40 7.55
CA SER A 216 0.02 13.45 7.85
C SER A 216 -0.23 14.34 6.65
N ASP A 217 -1.50 14.53 6.30
CA ASP A 217 -1.97 15.44 5.27
C ASP A 217 -2.91 16.52 5.81
N GLN A 218 -3.13 17.55 5.00
CA GLN A 218 -4.18 18.56 5.21
C GLN A 218 -5.24 18.46 4.11
N GLY A 219 -5.60 17.23 3.73
CA GLY A 219 -6.53 16.91 2.65
C GLY A 219 -8.01 17.04 3.01
N GLY A 220 -8.34 17.69 4.13
CA GLY A 220 -9.72 17.93 4.58
C GLY A 220 -10.33 16.81 5.41
N GLY A 221 -9.62 15.70 5.62
CA GLY A 221 -10.05 14.61 6.49
C GLY A 221 -11.27 13.82 5.98
N MET A 222 -11.47 12.65 6.59
CA MET A 222 -12.63 11.79 6.38
C MET A 222 -13.81 12.17 7.26
N ARG A 223 -15.01 12.10 6.68
CA ARG A 223 -16.27 12.18 7.43
C ARG A 223 -16.34 11.06 8.49
N PRO A 224 -16.83 11.33 9.72
CA PRO A 224 -16.89 10.32 10.78
C PRO A 224 -17.62 9.03 10.37
N GLU A 225 -18.69 9.14 9.59
CA GLU A 225 -19.45 8.01 9.05
C GLU A 225 -18.62 7.11 8.11
N LEU A 226 -17.71 7.70 7.35
CA LEU A 226 -16.86 7.01 6.36
C LEU A 226 -15.59 6.46 6.99
N LYS A 227 -15.08 7.09 8.06
CA LYS A 227 -13.91 6.61 8.81
C LYS A 227 -14.08 5.16 9.26
N LYS A 228 -15.27 4.78 9.72
CA LYS A 228 -15.59 3.40 10.15
C LYS A 228 -15.51 2.37 9.00
N LYS A 229 -15.67 2.82 7.76
CA LYS A 229 -15.67 1.98 6.55
C LYS A 229 -14.32 1.98 5.82
N ALA A 230 -13.37 2.82 6.23
CA ALA A 230 -12.09 2.99 5.54
C ALA A 230 -11.25 1.70 5.41
N PHE A 231 -11.49 0.73 6.29
CA PHE A 231 -10.83 -0.59 6.28
C PHE A 231 -11.67 -1.70 5.63
N LEU A 232 -12.85 -1.39 5.10
CA LEU A 232 -13.62 -2.38 4.33
C LEU A 232 -13.02 -2.49 2.92
N TYR A 233 -12.76 -3.71 2.47
CA TYR A 233 -12.35 -3.93 1.09
C TYR A 233 -13.41 -3.39 0.12
N GLY A 234 -12.95 -2.77 -0.97
CA GLY A 234 -13.82 -2.19 -1.99
C GLY A 234 -14.45 -0.85 -1.61
N PHE A 235 -14.32 -0.40 -0.36
CA PHE A 235 -14.80 0.93 0.02
C PHE A 235 -13.90 2.01 -0.58
N THR A 236 -14.50 2.92 -1.34
CA THR A 236 -13.79 4.04 -1.96
C THR A 236 -14.71 5.25 -2.07
N THR A 237 -14.19 6.44 -1.84
CA THR A 237 -14.91 7.71 -1.97
C THR A 237 -14.99 8.21 -3.40
N VAL A 238 -14.38 7.50 -4.37
CA VAL A 238 -14.32 7.89 -5.79
C VAL A 238 -15.66 7.69 -6.51
N GLY A 239 -16.38 6.63 -6.14
CA GLY A 239 -17.61 6.20 -6.85
C GLY A 239 -18.84 7.05 -6.52
N ASP A 240 -18.98 7.47 -5.27
CA ASP A 240 -20.14 8.25 -4.81
C ASP A 240 -20.21 9.65 -5.45
N ILE A 241 -19.10 10.14 -6.01
CA ILE A 241 -19.01 11.46 -6.66
C ILE A 241 -19.59 11.41 -8.08
N ASN A 242 -19.51 10.27 -8.77
CA ASN A 242 -19.97 10.12 -10.16
C ASN A 242 -21.40 9.57 -10.31
N GLU A 243 -22.01 9.03 -9.25
CA GLU A 243 -23.42 8.59 -9.30
C GLU A 243 -24.42 9.76 -9.13
N ASN A 244 -23.97 10.93 -8.69
CA ASN A 244 -24.83 12.10 -8.47
C ASN A 244 -24.81 13.15 -9.60
N THR A 245 -24.02 12.98 -10.66
CA THR A 245 -24.16 13.80 -11.87
C THR A 245 -25.24 13.22 -12.76
N HIS A 246 -26.47 13.68 -12.54
CA HIS A 246 -27.51 13.67 -13.56
C HIS A 246 -27.02 14.49 -14.76
N ASP A 247 -26.34 13.85 -15.70
CA ASP A 247 -26.31 14.33 -17.07
C ASP A 247 -26.47 13.17 -18.05
N SER A 248 -27.47 13.35 -18.90
CA SER A 248 -28.04 12.34 -19.77
C SER A 248 -27.23 12.27 -21.06
N ALA A 249 -26.54 11.15 -21.33
CA ALA A 249 -26.36 10.66 -22.70
C ALA A 249 -25.84 9.22 -22.71
N THR A 250 -26.59 8.38 -23.43
CA THR A 250 -26.33 6.98 -23.79
C THR A 250 -26.26 5.96 -22.64
N ARG A 251 -27.43 5.37 -22.36
CA ARG A 251 -27.56 3.98 -21.92
C ARG A 251 -26.86 3.07 -22.93
N ASP A 252 -25.63 2.66 -22.65
CA ASP A 252 -25.07 1.43 -23.20
C ASP A 252 -24.78 0.48 -22.03
N ASP A 253 -25.71 -0.45 -21.86
CA ASP A 253 -25.66 -1.55 -20.91
C ASP A 253 -24.62 -2.56 -21.39
N GLY A 254 -23.37 -2.33 -21.02
CA GLY A 254 -22.27 -3.19 -21.43
C GLY A 254 -21.20 -3.27 -20.35
N ARG A 255 -21.16 -4.39 -19.63
CA ARG A 255 -20.02 -4.86 -18.80
C ARG A 255 -18.65 -4.74 -19.50
N LEU A 256 -18.64 -4.60 -20.83
CA LEU A 256 -17.47 -4.41 -21.69
C LEU A 256 -17.05 -2.94 -21.82
N GLY A 257 -17.94 -1.95 -21.70
CA GLY A 257 -17.64 -0.52 -21.86
C GLY A 257 -16.75 0.04 -20.74
N GLY A 258 -16.89 -0.46 -19.51
CA GLY A 258 -15.97 -0.16 -18.41
C GLY A 258 -14.58 -0.80 -18.60
N LEU A 259 -14.52 -1.96 -19.26
CA LEU A 259 -13.28 -2.64 -19.60
C LEU A 259 -12.56 -1.93 -20.78
N LEU A 260 -13.32 -1.45 -21.77
CA LEU A 260 -12.78 -0.68 -22.91
C LEU A 260 -12.27 0.70 -22.47
N ARG A 261 -12.96 1.37 -21.54
CA ARG A 261 -12.45 2.59 -20.88
C ARG A 261 -11.20 2.35 -20.04
N SER A 262 -10.98 1.12 -19.59
CA SER A 262 -9.74 0.74 -18.89
C SER A 262 -8.52 0.64 -19.81
N MET A 263 -8.66 0.88 -21.12
CA MET A 263 -7.55 0.92 -22.09
C MET A 263 -7.04 2.35 -22.39
N ASP A 264 -7.68 3.39 -21.84
CA ASP A 264 -7.11 4.74 -21.87
C ASP A 264 -5.96 4.83 -20.85
N SER A 265 -4.78 5.25 -21.33
CA SER A 265 -3.59 5.50 -20.50
C SER A 265 -3.87 6.39 -19.28
N ASN A 266 -4.75 7.39 -19.41
CA ASN A 266 -5.12 8.27 -18.30
C ASN A 266 -6.06 7.57 -17.30
N HIS A 267 -6.95 6.72 -17.77
CA HIS A 267 -7.85 5.95 -16.89
C HIS A 267 -7.12 4.81 -16.16
N MET A 268 -6.09 4.22 -16.77
CA MET A 268 -5.19 3.28 -16.07
C MET A 268 -4.42 3.98 -14.94
N ARG A 269 -3.85 5.16 -15.21
CA ARG A 269 -3.16 5.98 -14.19
C ARG A 269 -4.10 6.46 -13.09
N TRP A 270 -5.34 6.80 -13.41
CA TRP A 270 -6.35 7.15 -12.40
C TRP A 270 -6.68 5.96 -11.49
N ASN A 271 -6.82 4.75 -12.05
CA ASN A 271 -7.01 3.54 -11.24
C ASN A 271 -5.78 3.22 -10.37
N GLU A 272 -4.57 3.51 -10.86
CA GLU A 272 -3.33 3.39 -10.09
C GLU A 272 -3.32 4.33 -8.86
N MET A 273 -3.85 5.54 -9.04
CA MET A 273 -3.94 6.59 -8.03
C MET A 273 -5.07 6.35 -7.00
N ALA A 274 -6.30 6.21 -7.48
CA ALA A 274 -7.48 6.09 -6.64
C ALA A 274 -7.72 4.67 -6.09
N GLY A 275 -7.17 3.65 -6.77
CA GLY A 275 -7.30 2.24 -6.41
C GLY A 275 -8.75 1.72 -6.46
N TYR A 276 -8.91 0.49 -6.01
CA TYR A 276 -10.20 -0.19 -5.88
C TYR A 276 -10.71 -0.25 -4.44
N GLY A 277 -10.16 0.56 -3.51
CA GLY A 277 -10.52 0.51 -2.10
C GLY A 277 -9.90 -0.67 -1.33
N PHE A 278 -8.71 -1.11 -1.74
CA PHE A 278 -7.96 -2.21 -1.09
C PHE A 278 -6.71 -1.72 -0.35
N GLY A 279 -6.27 -0.48 -0.61
CA GLY A 279 -4.97 0.02 -0.12
C GLY A 279 -4.84 0.05 1.39
N LEU A 280 -5.76 0.70 2.10
CA LEU A 280 -5.74 0.78 3.57
C LEU A 280 -5.84 -0.58 4.26
N PRO A 281 -6.81 -1.47 3.94
CA PRO A 281 -6.87 -2.77 4.58
C PRO A 281 -5.64 -3.64 4.28
N LEU A 282 -5.12 -3.65 3.05
CA LEU A 282 -3.89 -4.38 2.72
C LEU A 282 -2.67 -3.81 3.45
N SER A 283 -2.54 -2.48 3.52
CA SER A 283 -1.46 -1.82 4.26
C SER A 283 -1.46 -2.22 5.74
N ARG A 284 -2.65 -2.31 6.33
CA ARG A 284 -2.81 -2.79 7.70
C ARG A 284 -2.40 -4.26 7.85
N LEU A 285 -2.71 -5.12 6.89
CA LEU A 285 -2.27 -6.51 6.90
C LEU A 285 -0.74 -6.63 6.81
N TYR A 286 -0.09 -5.87 5.92
CA TYR A 286 1.37 -5.86 5.81
C TYR A 286 2.04 -5.44 7.13
N ALA A 287 1.51 -4.42 7.82
CA ALA A 287 2.01 -4.01 9.12
C ALA A 287 1.77 -5.09 10.19
N LYS A 288 0.55 -5.65 10.24
CA LYS A 288 0.16 -6.68 11.22
C LYS A 288 0.88 -8.00 11.06
N TYR A 289 1.30 -8.36 9.84
CA TYR A 289 1.96 -9.64 9.57
C TYR A 289 3.17 -9.86 10.51
N PHE A 290 3.92 -8.80 10.80
CA PHE A 290 5.05 -8.81 11.76
C PHE A 290 4.72 -8.19 13.12
N GLY A 291 3.45 -8.27 13.54
CA GLY A 291 2.97 -7.82 14.84
C GLY A 291 2.86 -6.30 15.00
N GLY A 292 2.98 -5.53 13.92
CA GLY A 292 2.69 -4.10 13.90
C GLY A 292 1.18 -3.83 13.84
N ASP A 293 0.81 -2.58 13.57
CA ASP A 293 -0.56 -2.20 13.19
C ASP A 293 -0.56 -0.88 12.42
N LEU A 294 -1.72 -0.53 11.84
CA LEU A 294 -1.97 0.74 11.18
C LEU A 294 -3.23 1.37 11.79
N HIS A 295 -3.11 2.62 12.25
CA HIS A 295 -4.19 3.40 12.83
C HIS A 295 -4.42 4.70 12.04
N VAL A 296 -5.67 5.06 11.82
CA VAL A 296 -6.03 6.30 11.12
C VAL A 296 -6.75 7.25 12.07
N GLN A 297 -6.20 8.45 12.23
CA GLN A 297 -6.80 9.54 12.94
C GLN A 297 -7.11 10.67 11.97
N SER A 298 -8.39 10.98 11.82
CA SER A 298 -8.85 11.96 10.83
C SER A 298 -9.62 13.06 11.53
N LEU A 299 -9.29 14.31 11.20
CA LEU A 299 -10.01 15.50 11.61
C LEU A 299 -10.77 16.05 10.40
N TYR A 300 -12.07 15.80 10.36
CA TYR A 300 -12.93 16.26 9.27
C TYR A 300 -12.89 17.80 9.16
N GLY A 301 -12.72 18.29 7.94
CA GLY A 301 -12.49 19.70 7.63
C GLY A 301 -11.01 20.10 7.60
N TYR A 302 -10.10 19.29 8.14
CA TYR A 302 -8.67 19.63 8.24
C TYR A 302 -7.78 18.64 7.50
N GLY A 303 -7.67 17.39 7.97
CA GLY A 303 -6.63 16.48 7.48
C GLY A 303 -6.69 15.10 8.13
N THR A 304 -5.78 14.23 7.69
CA THR A 304 -5.67 12.85 8.18
C THR A 304 -4.24 12.54 8.58
N ASP A 305 -4.09 11.92 9.75
CA ASP A 305 -2.89 11.26 10.22
C ASP A 305 -3.06 9.74 10.12
N VAL A 306 -2.07 9.07 9.54
CA VAL A 306 -1.96 7.61 9.51
C VAL A 306 -0.70 7.21 10.25
N TYR A 307 -0.87 6.44 11.33
CA TYR A 307 0.20 5.90 12.16
C TYR A 307 0.44 4.45 11.75
N VAL A 308 1.64 4.15 11.28
CA VAL A 308 2.09 2.80 10.95
C VAL A 308 3.12 2.38 11.99
N ASN A 309 2.80 1.35 12.76
CA ASN A 309 3.70 0.76 13.74
C ASN A 309 4.32 -0.50 13.11
N LEU A 310 5.64 -0.55 13.03
CA LEU A 310 6.42 -1.68 12.53
C LEU A 310 7.29 -2.21 13.68
N ASN A 311 7.22 -3.50 14.00
CA ASN A 311 8.11 -4.05 15.04
C ASN A 311 9.53 -4.24 14.50
N HIS A 312 10.50 -4.20 15.41
CA HIS A 312 11.80 -4.82 15.18
C HIS A 312 11.61 -6.34 15.03
N LEU A 313 11.98 -6.89 13.88
CA LEU A 313 11.87 -8.32 13.64
C LEU A 313 12.72 -9.12 14.63
N GLY A 314 12.16 -10.23 15.15
CA GLY A 314 12.81 -11.09 16.15
C GLY A 314 12.53 -10.76 17.61
N ASN A 315 11.87 -9.63 17.92
CA ASN A 315 11.62 -9.18 19.30
C ASN A 315 10.22 -9.51 19.85
N LYS A 316 9.28 -9.97 19.00
CA LYS A 316 7.92 -10.39 19.37
C LYS A 316 7.53 -11.60 18.54
N ARG A 317 6.58 -12.41 19.02
CA ARG A 317 5.91 -13.42 18.17
C ARG A 317 5.22 -12.71 17.01
N GLU A 318 5.50 -13.18 15.81
CA GLU A 318 4.75 -12.84 14.60
C GLU A 318 3.29 -13.26 14.78
N MET A 319 2.40 -12.66 14.00
CA MET A 319 0.95 -12.67 14.22
C MET A 319 0.36 -14.06 14.57
N ASP A 320 -0.01 -14.31 15.83
CA ASP A 320 -0.73 -15.54 16.30
C ASP A 320 -2.23 -15.58 15.86
N SER A 321 -2.66 -14.73 14.92
CA SER A 321 -4.07 -14.33 14.75
C SER A 321 -4.95 -15.22 13.86
N LEU A 322 -4.56 -16.47 13.58
CA LEU A 322 -5.56 -17.45 13.11
C LEU A 322 -6.60 -17.80 14.22
N THR A 323 -6.36 -17.41 15.48
CA THR A 323 -7.24 -17.70 16.63
C THR A 323 -7.76 -16.46 17.39
N GLY A 324 -7.07 -15.32 17.36
CA GLY A 324 -7.33 -14.19 18.27
C GLY A 324 -8.51 -13.25 17.93
N SER A 325 -9.15 -13.36 16.77
CA SER A 325 -10.27 -12.47 16.40
C SER A 325 -11.64 -12.93 16.96
N ILE A 326 -11.67 -13.93 17.84
CA ILE A 326 -12.92 -14.51 18.38
C ILE A 326 -13.26 -13.96 19.78
N GLU A 327 -12.30 -13.55 20.61
CA GLU A 327 -12.58 -13.28 22.02
C GLU A 327 -12.74 -11.79 22.40
N SER A 328 -12.26 -10.83 21.60
CA SER A 328 -12.24 -9.42 22.04
C SER A 328 -13.52 -8.61 21.76
N ILE A 329 -14.65 -9.25 21.43
CA ILE A 329 -15.93 -8.55 21.17
C ILE A 329 -16.98 -8.86 22.26
N HIS A 330 -16.72 -9.78 23.20
CA HIS A 330 -17.76 -10.21 24.15
C HIS A 330 -17.67 -9.67 25.58
N ASP A 331 -16.65 -8.89 25.96
CA ASP A 331 -16.42 -8.52 27.37
C ASP A 331 -16.56 -7.02 27.71
N SER A 332 -17.27 -6.22 26.91
CA SER A 332 -17.52 -4.80 27.25
C SER A 332 -18.94 -4.43 27.66
N ASP A 333 -19.88 -5.39 27.78
CA ASP A 333 -21.30 -5.09 28.03
C ASP A 333 -21.89 -5.73 29.30
N ALA A 334 -21.06 -6.04 30.31
CA ALA A 334 -21.56 -6.56 31.59
C ALA A 334 -20.83 -5.92 32.78
N ASP A 335 -21.13 -4.65 33.05
CA ASP A 335 -21.07 -4.08 34.41
C ASP A 335 -21.72 -2.68 34.42
N TYR A 336 -23.05 -2.64 34.26
CA TYR A 336 -23.86 -1.53 34.77
C TYR A 336 -25.33 -1.94 34.93
N ASP A 337 -25.60 -2.92 35.79
CA ASP A 337 -26.91 -2.95 36.46
C ASP A 337 -26.84 -3.77 37.75
N SER A 338 -26.63 -3.10 38.89
CA SER A 338 -27.12 -3.60 40.17
C SER A 338 -27.39 -2.44 41.13
N SER A 339 -28.70 -2.26 41.39
CA SER A 339 -29.36 -1.84 42.65
C SER A 339 -28.97 -0.53 43.31
#